data_AF-A0A3B8NF29-F1
#
_entry.id   AF-A0A3B8NF29-F1
#
_cell.length_a   1.000
_cell.length_b   1.000
_cell.length_c   1.000
_cell.angle_alpha   90.00
_cell.angle_beta   90.00
_cell.angle_gamma   90.00
#
_symmetry.space_group_name_H-M   'P 1'
#
loop_
_entity.id
_entity.type
_entity.pdbx_description
1 polymer ?
#
loop_
_entity_poly.entity_id
_entity_poly.type
_entity_poly.pdbx_seq_one_letter_code
_entity_poly.pdbx_strand_id
1 'polypeptide(L)'
;MFLRLNAVRLSLLITFLITNSALNAEGSVDTSNRSDVIRHFFSNYLTSENFEEHHEWTGGMIIADPGQVSDKLHEDVIRRVNYFRAMAGLSSDIVLSEELNAKCQQAAFMMAYNNTLDHYPTADWDHYSQSGAEAARNSNLSLGLNTPYYGPTAVDGQIEDSGPSNYSVGHRRWILYSRAPKKMGHGSIPLTFIISKPDPIPDPI
;
A
#
# COMPACT_ATOMS: atom_id res chain seq x y z
N MET A 1 -48.64 2.09 -42.79
CA MET A 1 -47.22 1.65 -42.83
C MET A 1 -46.40 2.79 -42.24
N PHE A 2 -45.78 2.56 -41.08
CA PHE A 2 -45.25 3.58 -40.17
C PHE A 2 -44.01 4.32 -40.72
N LEU A 3 -43.99 5.65 -40.61
CA LEU A 3 -42.78 6.46 -40.73
C LEU A 3 -41.87 6.21 -39.51
N ARG A 4 -40.61 5.85 -39.74
CA ARG A 4 -39.56 5.85 -38.70
C ARG A 4 -38.81 7.18 -38.76
N LEU A 5 -38.95 8.02 -37.73
CA LEU A 5 -38.00 9.10 -37.46
C LEU A 5 -36.80 8.51 -36.73
N ASN A 6 -35.61 8.62 -37.33
CA ASN A 6 -34.34 8.35 -36.66
C ASN A 6 -34.03 9.51 -35.71
N ALA A 7 -34.17 9.29 -34.41
CA ALA A 7 -33.69 10.21 -33.39
C ALA A 7 -32.15 10.13 -33.33
N VAL A 8 -31.48 11.17 -33.84
CA VAL A 8 -30.05 11.41 -33.58
C VAL A 8 -29.91 11.73 -32.08
N ARG A 9 -29.23 10.85 -31.33
CA ARG A 9 -28.83 11.15 -29.96
C ARG A 9 -27.72 12.18 -29.99
N LEU A 10 -28.07 13.44 -29.76
CA LEU A 10 -27.11 14.52 -29.56
C LEU A 10 -26.57 14.40 -28.13
N SER A 11 -25.40 13.79 -27.95
CA SER A 11 -24.68 13.84 -26.68
C SER A 11 -24.09 15.24 -26.53
N LEU A 12 -24.69 16.06 -25.67
CA LEU A 12 -24.19 17.38 -25.32
C LEU A 12 -23.11 17.22 -24.23
N LEU A 13 -21.84 17.22 -24.62
CA LEU A 13 -20.72 17.32 -23.68
C LEU A 13 -20.60 18.79 -23.24
N ILE A 14 -21.20 19.13 -22.11
CA ILE A 14 -20.97 20.43 -21.46
C ILE A 14 -19.66 20.31 -20.68
N THR A 15 -18.54 20.66 -21.31
CA THR A 15 -17.28 20.85 -20.59
C THR A 15 -17.35 22.21 -19.91
N PHE A 16 -17.71 22.23 -18.63
CA PHE A 16 -17.58 23.42 -17.80
C PHE A 16 -16.08 23.62 -17.50
N LEU A 17 -15.43 24.54 -18.21
CA LEU A 17 -14.09 25.02 -17.84
C LEU A 17 -14.23 25.81 -16.54
N ILE A 18 -13.98 25.15 -15.41
CA ILE A 18 -13.67 25.88 -14.18
C ILE A 18 -12.31 26.55 -14.38
N THR A 19 -12.34 27.87 -14.25
CA THR A 19 -11.21 28.78 -14.42
C THR A 19 -10.08 28.48 -13.44
N ASN A 20 -8.84 28.53 -13.96
CA ASN A 20 -7.55 28.59 -13.28
C ASN A 20 -7.57 28.76 -11.75
N SER A 21 -7.57 27.65 -11.02
CA SER A 21 -6.66 27.52 -9.88
C SER A 21 -5.36 26.98 -10.44
N ALA A 22 -4.22 27.59 -10.12
CA ALA A 22 -2.90 27.10 -10.50
C ALA A 22 -2.89 25.57 -10.33
N LEU A 23 -2.80 24.86 -11.46
CA LEU A 23 -2.64 23.42 -11.45
C LEU A 23 -1.24 23.22 -10.88
N ASN A 24 -1.11 23.07 -9.56
CA ASN A 24 0.11 22.56 -8.98
C ASN A 24 0.44 21.29 -9.78
N ALA A 25 1.69 21.19 -10.26
CA ALA A 25 2.14 20.03 -11.03
C ALA A 25 1.68 18.77 -10.30
N GLU A 26 1.19 17.76 -11.02
CA GLU A 26 0.77 16.48 -10.43
C GLU A 26 1.83 16.03 -9.41
N GLY A 27 1.44 16.01 -8.14
CA GLY A 27 2.34 15.65 -7.04
C GLY A 27 2.95 16.80 -6.21
N SER A 28 2.52 18.05 -6.38
CA SER A 28 2.88 19.14 -5.47
C SER A 28 1.65 19.76 -4.80
N VAL A 29 1.78 20.14 -3.53
CA VAL A 29 0.73 20.77 -2.73
C VAL A 29 1.28 22.00 -2.04
N ASP A 30 0.60 23.15 -2.21
CA ASP A 30 0.88 24.34 -1.40
C ASP A 30 0.20 24.17 -0.03
N THR A 31 0.98 23.80 0.97
CA THR A 31 0.49 23.56 2.34
C THR A 31 0.09 24.85 3.07
N SER A 32 0.43 26.02 2.54
CA SER A 32 -0.04 27.31 3.05
C SER A 32 -1.44 27.69 2.52
N ASN A 33 -1.90 27.03 1.46
CA ASN A 33 -3.20 27.25 0.85
C ASN A 33 -4.21 26.18 1.28
N ARG A 34 -5.16 26.59 2.12
CA ARG A 34 -6.21 25.70 2.64
C ARG A 34 -6.99 24.96 1.54
N SER A 35 -7.31 25.63 0.43
CA SER A 35 -8.06 25.02 -0.66
C SER A 35 -7.25 23.95 -1.38
N ASP A 36 -5.93 24.15 -1.48
CA ASP A 36 -5.02 23.17 -2.10
C ASP A 36 -4.83 21.94 -1.20
N VAL A 37 -4.68 22.14 0.11
CA VAL A 37 -4.62 21.05 1.09
C VAL A 37 -5.92 20.22 1.06
N ILE A 38 -7.09 20.87 1.05
CA ILE A 38 -8.38 20.19 0.97
C ILE A 38 -8.46 19.37 -0.33
N ARG A 39 -8.16 19.98 -1.47
CA ARG A 39 -8.18 19.27 -2.76
C ARG A 39 -7.24 18.06 -2.75
N HIS A 40 -6.01 18.23 -2.25
CA HIS A 40 -5.03 17.16 -2.17
C HIS A 40 -5.51 16.01 -1.28
N PHE A 41 -6.11 16.31 -0.13
CA PHE A 41 -6.70 15.32 0.77
C PHE A 41 -7.83 14.52 0.10
N PHE A 42 -8.81 15.18 -0.52
CA PHE A 42 -9.92 14.50 -1.17
C PHE A 42 -9.50 13.68 -2.39
N SER A 43 -8.55 14.18 -3.19
CA SER A 43 -8.12 13.52 -4.43
C SER A 43 -7.06 12.43 -4.24
N ASN A 44 -6.39 12.37 -3.09
CA ASN A 44 -5.30 11.41 -2.87
C ASN A 44 -5.53 10.55 -1.63
N TYR A 45 -5.63 11.17 -0.45
CA TYR A 45 -5.83 10.43 0.79
C TYR A 45 -7.15 9.67 0.76
N LEU A 46 -8.28 10.39 0.61
CA LEU A 46 -9.61 9.75 0.64
C LEU A 46 -9.86 8.81 -0.54
N THR A 47 -9.22 9.02 -1.70
CA THR A 47 -9.31 8.11 -2.85
C THR A 47 -8.65 6.75 -2.58
N SER A 48 -7.76 6.66 -1.60
CA SER A 48 -7.14 5.40 -1.13
C SER A 48 -7.90 4.74 0.04
N GLU A 49 -9.07 5.23 0.41
CA GLU A 49 -9.96 4.57 1.38
C GLU A 49 -10.81 3.48 0.71
N ASN A 50 -11.47 2.64 1.51
CA ASN A 50 -12.17 1.42 1.07
C ASN A 50 -11.25 0.41 0.36
N PHE A 51 -9.95 0.47 0.64
CA PHE A 51 -8.93 -0.42 0.08
C PHE A 51 -9.13 -1.88 0.49
N GLU A 52 -9.98 -2.13 1.49
CA GLU A 52 -10.29 -3.46 1.98
C GLU A 52 -10.96 -4.34 0.92
N GLU A 53 -11.71 -3.73 0.01
CA GLU A 53 -12.32 -4.40 -1.13
C GLU A 53 -11.31 -4.70 -2.24
N HIS A 54 -10.10 -4.13 -2.18
CA HIS A 54 -9.11 -4.20 -3.24
C HIS A 54 -7.99 -5.21 -2.97
N HIS A 55 -7.98 -5.95 -1.85
CA HIS A 55 -6.82 -6.81 -1.55
C HIS A 55 -6.60 -7.92 -2.60
N GLU A 56 -7.67 -8.62 -2.98
CA GLU A 56 -7.73 -9.65 -4.04
C GLU A 56 -6.48 -10.56 -4.11
N TRP A 57 -6.00 -11.04 -2.96
CA TRP A 57 -4.81 -11.89 -2.93
C TRP A 57 -5.04 -13.21 -3.67
N THR A 58 -4.13 -13.57 -4.56
CA THR A 58 -4.26 -14.76 -5.44
C THR A 58 -3.55 -16.00 -4.91
N GLY A 59 -2.76 -15.86 -3.83
CA GLY A 59 -1.97 -16.95 -3.26
C GLY A 59 -2.78 -17.84 -2.31
N GLY A 60 -2.06 -18.71 -1.59
CA GLY A 60 -2.68 -19.59 -0.61
C GLY A 60 -1.68 -20.25 0.33
N MET A 61 -2.00 -20.20 1.63
CA MET A 61 -1.16 -20.81 2.68
C MET A 61 -1.09 -22.34 2.55
N ILE A 62 -2.20 -22.99 2.18
CA ILE A 62 -2.29 -24.46 2.07
C ILE A 62 -1.40 -24.98 0.93
N ILE A 63 -1.36 -24.27 -0.20
CA ILE A 63 -0.58 -24.66 -1.38
C ILE A 63 0.82 -24.05 -1.41
N ALA A 64 1.20 -23.33 -0.35
CA ALA A 64 2.46 -22.62 -0.24
C ALA A 64 2.76 -21.67 -1.41
N ASP A 65 1.74 -20.93 -1.86
CA ASP A 65 1.86 -19.95 -2.94
C ASP A 65 1.79 -18.52 -2.38
N PRO A 66 2.88 -17.73 -2.48
CA PRO A 66 2.90 -16.31 -2.13
C PRO A 66 1.89 -15.46 -2.92
N GLY A 67 1.53 -15.89 -4.13
CA GLY A 67 0.61 -15.18 -5.02
C GLY A 67 0.99 -13.73 -5.29
N GLN A 68 -0.01 -12.91 -5.55
CA GLN A 68 0.09 -11.47 -5.77
C GLN A 68 -1.13 -10.77 -5.15
N VAL A 69 -1.03 -9.46 -4.92
CA VAL A 69 -2.18 -8.61 -4.59
C VAL A 69 -2.60 -7.80 -5.80
N SER A 70 -3.80 -7.21 -5.78
CA SER A 70 -4.29 -6.45 -6.93
C SER A 70 -3.43 -5.21 -7.24
N ASP A 71 -3.43 -4.82 -8.50
CA ASP A 71 -2.90 -3.53 -8.95
C ASP A 71 -3.61 -2.36 -8.25
N LYS A 72 -4.89 -2.53 -7.93
CA LYS A 72 -5.65 -1.49 -7.24
C LYS A 72 -5.14 -1.23 -5.82
N LEU A 73 -4.80 -2.29 -5.07
CA LEU A 73 -4.20 -2.13 -3.74
C LEU A 73 -2.81 -1.51 -3.84
N HIS A 74 -2.02 -1.90 -4.85
CA HIS A 74 -0.73 -1.26 -5.15
C HIS A 74 -0.87 0.24 -5.40
N GLU A 75 -1.84 0.65 -6.23
CA GLU A 75 -2.17 2.05 -6.50
C GLU A 75 -2.58 2.81 -5.25
N ASP A 76 -3.41 2.21 -4.40
CA ASP A 76 -3.88 2.86 -3.18
C ASP A 76 -2.73 3.09 -2.19
N VAL A 77 -1.84 2.11 -2.02
CA VAL A 77 -0.63 2.22 -1.17
C VAL A 77 0.28 3.33 -1.67
N ILE A 78 0.63 3.32 -2.96
CA ILE A 78 1.59 4.30 -3.48
C ILE A 78 1.00 5.70 -3.50
N ARG A 79 -0.32 5.82 -3.70
CA ARG A 79 -1.04 7.10 -3.55
C ARG A 79 -0.93 7.64 -2.13
N ARG A 80 -1.06 6.78 -1.11
CA ARG A 80 -0.90 7.18 0.29
C ARG A 80 0.53 7.60 0.63
N VAL A 81 1.54 6.85 0.17
CA VAL A 81 2.96 7.22 0.30
C VAL A 81 3.23 8.59 -0.33
N ASN A 82 2.79 8.78 -1.59
CA ASN A 82 2.99 10.02 -2.31
C ASN A 82 2.22 11.20 -1.70
N TYR A 83 1.03 10.99 -1.15
CA TYR A 83 0.30 12.00 -0.38
C TYR A 83 1.15 12.56 0.78
N PHE A 84 1.70 11.68 1.63
CA PHE A 84 2.51 12.13 2.76
C PHE A 84 3.80 12.82 2.33
N ARG A 85 4.43 12.33 1.24
CA ARG A 85 5.63 12.96 0.68
C ARG A 85 5.33 14.36 0.15
N ALA A 86 4.23 14.55 -0.59
CA ALA A 86 3.81 15.86 -1.09
C ALA A 86 3.52 16.83 0.06
N MET A 87 2.77 16.39 1.07
CA MET A 87 2.47 17.19 2.27
C MET A 87 3.72 17.59 3.07
N ALA A 88 4.81 16.82 2.96
CA ALA A 88 6.12 17.14 3.53
C ALA A 88 7.02 18.00 2.62
N GLY A 89 6.52 18.45 1.47
CA GLY A 89 7.29 19.23 0.48
C GLY A 89 8.34 18.41 -0.28
N LEU A 90 8.18 17.08 -0.33
CA LEU A 90 9.06 16.17 -1.05
C LEU A 90 8.47 15.76 -2.41
N SER A 91 9.32 15.25 -3.30
CA SER A 91 8.87 14.64 -4.56
C SER A 91 7.93 13.47 -4.29
N SER A 92 6.74 13.49 -4.91
CA SER A 92 5.70 12.46 -4.77
C SER A 92 5.49 11.67 -6.08
N ASP A 93 6.57 11.48 -6.84
CA ASP A 93 6.60 10.74 -8.10
C ASP A 93 7.14 9.31 -7.91
N ILE A 94 7.00 8.76 -6.70
CA ILE A 94 7.40 7.39 -6.43
C ILE A 94 6.41 6.46 -7.13
N VAL A 95 6.94 5.45 -7.82
CA VAL A 95 6.17 4.40 -8.48
C VAL A 95 6.51 3.04 -7.87
N LEU A 96 5.59 2.08 -7.98
CA LEU A 96 5.88 0.70 -7.64
C LEU A 96 6.52 -0.03 -8.81
N SER A 97 7.46 -0.91 -8.49
CA SER A 97 8.15 -1.76 -9.46
C SER A 97 7.65 -3.18 -9.32
N GLU A 98 7.27 -3.82 -10.42
CA GLU A 98 6.82 -5.22 -10.44
C GLU A 98 7.85 -6.16 -9.78
N GLU A 99 9.13 -5.98 -10.09
CA GLU A 99 10.22 -6.74 -9.45
C GLU A 99 10.24 -6.58 -7.92
N LEU A 100 10.12 -5.34 -7.42
CA LEU A 100 10.16 -5.07 -5.99
C LEU A 100 8.88 -5.55 -5.30
N ASN A 101 7.72 -5.42 -5.96
CA ASN A 101 6.45 -5.97 -5.49
C ASN A 101 6.55 -7.48 -5.29
N ALA A 102 7.11 -8.20 -6.27
CA ALA A 102 7.31 -9.65 -6.15
C ALA A 102 8.21 -10.00 -4.95
N LYS A 103 9.30 -9.27 -4.72
CA LYS A 103 10.16 -9.50 -3.52
C LYS A 103 9.43 -9.17 -2.21
N CYS A 104 8.70 -8.07 -2.15
CA CYS A 104 7.92 -7.68 -0.97
C CYS A 104 6.79 -8.69 -0.68
N GLN A 105 6.16 -9.24 -1.71
CA GLN A 105 5.12 -10.27 -1.54
C GLN A 105 5.69 -11.56 -0.96
N GLN A 106 6.90 -11.97 -1.38
CA GLN A 106 7.62 -13.09 -0.77
C GLN A 106 7.96 -12.82 0.70
N ALA A 107 8.38 -11.60 1.04
CA ALA A 107 8.65 -11.21 2.43
C ALA A 107 7.38 -11.28 3.29
N ALA A 108 6.27 -10.74 2.80
CA ALA A 108 4.98 -10.78 3.49
C ALA A 108 4.49 -12.23 3.67
N PHE A 109 4.66 -13.09 2.67
CA PHE A 109 4.32 -14.50 2.74
C PHE A 109 5.15 -15.25 3.79
N MET A 110 6.48 -15.06 3.81
CA MET A 110 7.36 -15.65 4.81
C MET A 110 6.93 -15.26 6.24
N MET A 111 6.64 -13.98 6.47
CA MET A 111 6.22 -13.47 7.78
C MET A 111 4.85 -14.01 8.19
N ALA A 112 3.90 -14.07 7.25
CA ALA A 112 2.57 -14.62 7.50
C ALA A 112 2.64 -16.11 7.83
N TYR A 113 3.44 -16.88 7.10
CA TYR A 113 3.56 -18.34 7.31
C TYR A 113 4.19 -18.68 8.66
N ASN A 114 5.20 -17.89 9.06
CA ASN A 114 5.90 -18.10 10.33
C ASN A 114 5.24 -17.35 11.50
N ASN A 115 4.14 -16.60 11.25
CA ASN A 115 3.49 -15.72 12.22
C ASN A 115 4.50 -14.82 12.99
N THR A 116 5.48 -14.28 12.27
CA THR A 116 6.62 -13.56 12.85
C THR A 116 7.00 -12.38 11.97
N LEU A 117 7.15 -11.19 12.55
CA LEU A 117 7.64 -9.99 11.87
C LEU A 117 9.12 -9.80 12.20
N ASP A 118 10.00 -9.91 11.19
CA ASP A 118 11.45 -9.75 11.37
C ASP A 118 12.09 -9.16 10.12
N HIS A 119 13.04 -8.24 10.29
CA HIS A 119 13.85 -7.71 9.19
C HIS A 119 14.96 -8.67 8.73
N TYR A 120 15.28 -9.69 9.53
CA TYR A 120 16.36 -10.64 9.29
C TYR A 120 15.88 -12.09 9.38
N PRO A 121 14.88 -12.50 8.58
CA PRO A 121 14.45 -13.89 8.56
C PRO A 121 15.64 -14.78 8.16
N THR A 122 15.80 -15.88 8.89
CA THR A 122 16.88 -16.84 8.72
C THR A 122 16.43 -18.01 7.82
N ALA A 123 17.40 -18.74 7.27
CA ALA A 123 17.13 -19.79 6.27
C ALA A 123 16.35 -21.01 6.79
N ASP A 124 16.11 -21.09 8.10
CA ASP A 124 15.29 -22.09 8.78
C ASP A 124 13.80 -21.72 8.86
N TRP A 125 13.41 -20.52 8.43
CA TRP A 125 12.00 -20.15 8.31
C TRP A 125 11.29 -21.03 7.29
N ASP A 126 10.04 -21.40 7.60
CA ASP A 126 9.18 -22.09 6.64
C ASP A 126 8.96 -21.18 5.41
N HIS A 127 9.11 -21.77 4.22
CA HIS A 127 9.04 -21.07 2.92
C HIS A 127 10.00 -19.88 2.80
N TYR A 128 11.17 -19.98 3.43
CA TYR A 128 12.24 -19.00 3.25
C TYR A 128 12.57 -18.82 1.76
N SER A 129 12.68 -17.56 1.35
CA SER A 129 13.27 -17.18 0.07
C SER A 129 14.32 -16.10 0.27
N GLN A 130 15.41 -16.17 -0.51
CA GLN A 130 16.45 -15.16 -0.47
C GLN A 130 15.92 -13.77 -0.89
N SER A 131 14.99 -13.72 -1.85
CA SER A 131 14.34 -12.50 -2.32
C SER A 131 13.44 -11.88 -1.24
N GLY A 132 12.65 -12.70 -0.53
CA GLY A 132 11.83 -12.25 0.59
C GLY A 132 12.69 -11.73 1.75
N ALA A 133 13.77 -12.43 2.11
CA ALA A 133 14.71 -11.97 3.13
C ALA A 133 15.42 -10.67 2.73
N GLU A 134 15.79 -10.52 1.45
CA GLU A 134 16.35 -9.27 0.92
C GLU A 134 15.34 -8.12 1.05
N ALA A 135 14.07 -8.34 0.70
CA ALA A 135 13.03 -7.33 0.83
C ALA A 135 12.73 -6.99 2.30
N ALA A 136 12.64 -7.98 3.19
CA ALA A 136 12.40 -7.77 4.62
C ALA A 136 13.44 -6.84 5.24
N ARG A 137 14.72 -7.06 4.92
CA ARG A 137 15.84 -6.22 5.39
C ARG A 137 15.81 -4.79 4.85
N ASN A 138 15.19 -4.59 3.69
CA ASN A 138 15.18 -3.32 2.95
C ASN A 138 13.79 -2.71 2.82
N SER A 139 12.87 -2.99 3.76
CA SER A 139 11.50 -2.47 3.72
C SER A 139 11.07 -1.99 5.10
N ASN A 140 10.07 -1.11 5.14
CA ASN A 140 9.26 -0.96 6.33
C ASN A 140 8.35 -2.18 6.46
N LEU A 141 8.21 -2.71 7.68
CA LEU A 141 7.36 -3.87 7.96
C LEU A 141 6.21 -3.43 8.86
N SER A 142 4.99 -3.86 8.53
CA SER A 142 3.79 -3.56 9.31
C SER A 142 3.10 -4.85 9.72
N LEU A 143 2.70 -4.91 10.97
CA LEU A 143 1.82 -5.94 11.52
C LEU A 143 0.76 -5.25 12.37
N GLY A 144 -0.50 -5.60 12.17
CA GLY A 144 -1.59 -5.11 13.02
C GLY A 144 -2.61 -6.21 13.27
N LEU A 145 -3.11 -6.27 14.50
CA LEU A 145 -3.88 -7.41 14.99
C LEU A 145 -5.40 -7.15 15.08
N ASN A 146 -5.89 -5.91 14.93
CA ASN A 146 -7.27 -5.57 15.35
C ASN A 146 -8.13 -4.71 14.41
N THR A 147 -7.66 -4.33 13.23
CA THR A 147 -8.41 -3.59 12.19
C THR A 147 -7.64 -3.80 10.88
N PRO A 148 -8.17 -3.48 9.68
CA PRO A 148 -7.35 -3.60 8.47
C PRO A 148 -6.10 -2.72 8.62
N TYR A 149 -4.96 -3.36 8.87
CA TYR A 149 -3.65 -2.74 9.06
C TYR A 149 -2.70 -3.30 8.00
N TYR A 150 -3.10 -3.06 6.76
CA TYR A 150 -2.38 -3.37 5.54
C TYR A 150 -2.69 -2.26 4.54
N GLY A 151 -2.04 -2.27 3.38
CA GLY A 151 -2.34 -1.29 2.36
C GLY A 151 -2.09 0.16 2.85
N PRO A 152 -2.96 1.12 2.49
CA PRO A 152 -2.86 2.52 2.90
C PRO A 152 -2.79 2.76 4.42
N THR A 153 -3.55 2.03 5.24
CA THR A 153 -3.54 2.25 6.70
C THR A 153 -2.24 1.79 7.34
N ALA A 154 -1.55 0.80 6.76
CA ALA A 154 -0.19 0.47 7.17
C ALA A 154 0.79 1.61 6.90
N VAL A 155 0.60 2.40 5.84
CA VAL A 155 1.37 3.62 5.57
C VAL A 155 1.06 4.68 6.62
N ASP A 156 -0.21 4.86 7.00
CA ASP A 156 -0.59 5.79 8.07
C ASP A 156 0.10 5.43 9.39
N GLY A 157 0.06 4.16 9.77
CA GLY A 157 0.72 3.68 10.98
C GLY A 157 2.24 3.83 10.93
N GLN A 158 2.87 3.66 9.77
CA GLN A 158 4.29 3.95 9.56
C GLN A 158 4.61 5.44 9.60
N ILE A 159 3.68 6.32 9.23
CA ILE A 159 3.81 7.76 9.36
C ILE A 159 3.55 8.22 10.79
N GLU A 160 2.61 7.63 11.51
CA GLU A 160 2.39 7.90 12.94
C GLU A 160 3.57 7.37 13.77
N ASP A 161 4.11 6.22 13.37
CA ASP A 161 5.31 5.56 13.92
C ASP A 161 5.28 5.53 15.46
N SER A 162 4.11 5.21 16.01
CA SER A 162 3.85 5.27 17.44
C SER A 162 4.42 4.05 18.16
N GLY A 163 4.63 4.20 19.46
CA GLY A 163 5.08 3.12 20.34
C GLY A 163 6.57 3.18 20.71
N PRO A 164 6.94 2.53 21.82
CA PRO A 164 8.27 2.65 22.41
C PRO A 164 9.39 2.07 21.54
N SER A 165 9.10 1.04 20.74
CA SER A 165 10.04 0.47 19.77
C SER A 165 10.33 1.38 18.57
N ASN A 166 9.49 2.41 18.37
CA ASN A 166 9.54 3.32 17.24
C ASN A 166 10.07 4.72 17.62
N TYR A 167 10.75 4.84 18.75
CA TYR A 167 11.31 6.13 19.23
C TYR A 167 12.16 6.86 18.17
N SER A 168 12.92 6.10 17.37
CA SER A 168 13.77 6.63 16.29
C SER A 168 13.00 7.02 15.02
N VAL A 169 11.69 6.76 14.99
CA VAL A 169 10.75 7.03 13.89
C VAL A 169 11.27 6.51 12.54
N GLY A 170 11.77 5.26 12.57
CA GLY A 170 12.47 4.64 11.45
C GLY A 170 11.59 4.52 10.21
N HIS A 171 10.33 4.12 10.37
CA HIS A 171 9.40 3.92 9.27
C HIS A 171 9.06 5.24 8.59
N ARG A 172 8.72 6.26 9.39
CA ARG A 172 8.44 7.61 8.89
C ARG A 172 9.65 8.18 8.15
N ARG A 173 10.86 7.98 8.69
CA ARG A 173 12.10 8.46 8.06
C ARG A 173 12.35 7.84 6.70
N TRP A 174 11.99 6.56 6.50
CA TRP A 174 12.11 5.89 5.20
C TRP A 174 11.11 6.45 4.18
N ILE A 175 9.84 6.61 4.56
CA ILE A 175 8.81 7.19 3.67
C ILE A 175 9.16 8.63 3.29
N LEU A 176 9.60 9.44 4.26
CA LEU A 176 9.97 10.85 4.08
C LEU A 176 11.45 11.05 3.77
N TYR A 177 12.15 10.01 3.31
CA TYR A 177 13.53 10.17 2.90
C TYR A 177 13.58 11.03 1.63
N SER A 178 14.24 12.19 1.73
CA SER A 178 14.32 13.17 0.63
C SER A 178 15.05 12.63 -0.60
N ARG A 179 15.89 11.61 -0.43
CA ARG A 179 16.61 10.91 -1.51
C ARG A 179 16.08 9.49 -1.72
N ALA A 180 14.83 9.23 -1.37
CA ALA A 180 14.19 7.95 -1.64
C ALA A 180 14.34 7.58 -3.13
N PRO A 181 14.57 6.29 -3.45
CA PRO A 181 14.55 5.85 -4.83
C PRO A 181 13.17 6.12 -5.43
N LYS A 182 13.11 6.44 -6.72
CA LYS A 182 11.84 6.63 -7.44
C LYS A 182 10.99 5.36 -7.53
N LYS A 183 11.57 4.20 -7.23
CA LYS A 183 10.92 2.90 -7.27
C LYS A 183 10.87 2.30 -5.87
N MET A 184 9.69 1.82 -5.48
CA MET A 184 9.47 1.04 -4.26
C MET A 184 8.76 -0.28 -4.61
N GLY A 185 8.62 -1.15 -3.62
CA GLY A 185 7.82 -2.37 -3.69
C GLY A 185 6.75 -2.39 -2.61
N HIS A 186 5.67 -3.13 -2.86
CA HIS A 186 4.63 -3.43 -1.89
C HIS A 186 4.28 -4.92 -1.97
N GLY A 187 3.98 -5.53 -0.84
CA GLY A 187 3.44 -6.87 -0.73
C GLY A 187 2.58 -6.96 0.52
N SER A 188 1.54 -7.77 0.48
CA SER A 188 0.57 -7.90 1.58
C SER A 188 -0.05 -9.29 1.59
N ILE A 189 -0.34 -9.79 2.79
CA ILE A 189 -1.11 -11.02 3.01
C ILE A 189 -2.32 -10.66 3.86
N PRO A 190 -3.54 -11.15 3.54
CA PRO A 190 -4.72 -10.86 4.33
C PRO A 190 -4.58 -11.39 5.76
N LEU A 191 -5.01 -10.59 6.74
CA LEU A 191 -4.94 -10.93 8.18
C LEU A 191 -5.68 -12.23 8.54
N THR A 192 -6.68 -12.63 7.74
CA THR A 192 -7.45 -13.87 7.96
C THR A 192 -6.59 -15.14 7.91
N PHE A 193 -5.40 -15.09 7.32
CA PHE A 193 -4.48 -16.23 7.22
C PHE A 193 -3.36 -16.22 8.27
N ILE A 194 -3.19 -15.12 9.01
CA ILE A 194 -2.18 -15.00 10.06
C ILE A 194 -2.66 -15.68 11.37
N ILE A 195 -3.97 -15.89 11.51
CA ILE A 195 -4.57 -16.50 12.70
C ILE A 195 -5.04 -17.93 12.40
N SER A 196 -4.13 -18.89 12.48
CA SER A 196 -4.36 -20.19 13.15
C SER A 196 -3.09 -21.04 13.10
N LYS A 197 -2.26 -20.96 14.15
CA LYS A 197 -1.43 -22.13 14.49
C LYS A 197 -2.29 -22.99 15.44
N PRO A 198 -2.57 -24.27 15.13
CA PRO A 198 -3.09 -25.16 16.15
C PRO A 198 -2.09 -25.21 17.30
N ASP A 199 -2.60 -25.34 18.53
CA ASP A 199 -1.76 -25.48 19.72
C ASP A 199 -0.70 -26.56 19.49
N PRO A 200 0.54 -26.36 19.98
CA PRO A 200 1.55 -27.40 19.92
C PRO A 200 0.98 -28.69 20.51
N ILE A 201 1.11 -29.80 19.78
CA ILE A 201 0.69 -31.12 20.24
C ILE A 201 1.39 -31.35 21.58
N PRO A 202 0.66 -31.62 22.68
CA PRO A 202 1.28 -31.90 23.97
C PRO A 202 2.24 -33.08 23.81
N ASP A 203 3.43 -32.98 24.42
CA ASP A 203 4.37 -34.09 24.44
C ASP A 203 3.68 -35.36 24.98
N PRO A 204 3.97 -36.54 24.41
CA PRO A 204 3.36 -37.78 24.87
C PRO A 204 3.68 -38.00 26.35
N ILE A 205 2.62 -38.18 27.14
CA ILE A 205 2.67 -38.54 28.57
C ILE A 205 3.21 -39.95 28.73
#